data_AF-A0A2N5Z054-F1
#
_entry.id   AF-A0A2N5Z054-F1
#
_cell.length_a   1.000
_cell.length_b   1.000
_cell.length_c   1.000
_cell.angle_alpha   90.00
_cell.angle_beta   90.00
_cell.angle_gamma   90.00
#
_symmetry.space_group_name_H-M   'P 1'
#
loop_
_entity.id
_entity.type
_entity.pdbx_description
1 polymer ?
#
loop_
_entity_poly.entity_id
_entity_poly.type
_entity_poly.pdbx_seq_one_letter_code
_entity_poly.pdbx_strand_id
1 'polypeptide(L)'
;MLKTKVKLLILIILFFSSSLKVFSQPIISSLQIVEVGNTSVSLQCEVLNENVNFVTNRGFVWDDTMNPIIETGMGFSDSGEDIGLFCDTITGFNDGQIYYIRAYAINDDGITYSDTEQFSTLELNNCGVITDLRDGNTYETVEIGAQCWMAENLRYLPTVTGDFADWYSESSNYAVYDYISNDNLVSQAILEDEYRNYCVLYNSYAANAACPEGWRLPTETDLNVLENYIINTSEFDHAYLLKSCRQESSPLGEMCETEQHPRWDESDYYGIDNYGFNALPGGLRHLTGSFLDMGSTGYWWGSNINKDNQSVRFSMSIDNNNLNISYREREMGYSIRCIQETSLGAIAPEIITVEPFDITQMSFVTGGEIVNDGSCSIVEKGIVYGNFTGINL
;
A
#
# COMPACT_ATOMS: atom_id res chain seq x y z
N MET A 1 -37.52 -54.28 -88.14
CA MET A 1 -37.97 -53.99 -86.76
C MET A 1 -37.05 -54.82 -85.85
N LEU A 2 -36.22 -54.34 -84.93
CA LEU A 2 -36.14 -53.15 -84.07
C LEU A 2 -34.67 -52.69 -84.01
N LYS A 3 -34.40 -51.38 -83.98
CA LYS A 3 -33.07 -50.82 -83.62
C LYS A 3 -33.07 -50.53 -82.11
N THR A 4 -32.28 -51.25 -81.33
CA THR A 4 -32.15 -51.02 -79.89
C THR A 4 -31.12 -49.92 -79.64
N LYS A 5 -31.56 -48.75 -79.15
CA LYS A 5 -30.69 -47.67 -78.68
C LYS A 5 -30.32 -47.94 -77.21
N VAL A 6 -29.02 -48.04 -76.92
CA VAL A 6 -28.50 -48.05 -75.55
C VAL A 6 -28.31 -46.59 -75.11
N LYS A 7 -29.03 -46.15 -74.09
CA LYS A 7 -28.80 -44.86 -73.41
C LYS A 7 -27.83 -45.10 -72.25
N LEU A 8 -26.65 -44.50 -72.33
CA LEU A 8 -25.69 -44.43 -71.23
C LEU A 8 -26.19 -43.39 -70.21
N LEU A 9 -26.49 -43.81 -68.98
CA LEU A 9 -26.82 -42.91 -67.88
C LEU A 9 -25.50 -42.58 -67.15
N ILE A 10 -24.99 -41.37 -67.31
CA ILE A 10 -23.85 -40.87 -66.52
C ILE A 10 -24.44 -40.33 -65.20
N LEU A 11 -24.17 -41.03 -64.10
CA LEU A 11 -24.50 -40.58 -62.76
C LEU A 11 -23.39 -39.62 -62.30
N ILE A 12 -23.65 -38.32 -62.31
CA ILE A 12 -22.75 -37.31 -61.73
C ILE A 12 -23.06 -37.26 -60.23
N ILE A 13 -22.18 -37.85 -59.42
CA ILE A 13 -22.20 -37.69 -57.95
C ILE A 13 -21.46 -36.39 -57.65
N LEU A 14 -22.20 -35.33 -57.32
CA LEU A 14 -21.64 -34.09 -56.77
C LEU A 14 -21.37 -34.30 -55.29
N PHE A 15 -20.10 -34.39 -54.91
CA PHE A 15 -19.69 -34.28 -53.50
C PHE A 15 -19.74 -32.80 -53.08
N PHE A 16 -20.74 -32.42 -52.30
CA PHE A 16 -20.67 -31.21 -51.50
C PHE A 16 -19.90 -31.53 -50.22
N SER A 17 -18.64 -31.10 -50.13
CA SER A 17 -17.93 -31.08 -48.85
C SER A 17 -18.36 -29.83 -48.09
N SER A 18 -19.40 -29.92 -47.26
CA SER A 18 -19.56 -28.96 -46.17
C SER A 18 -18.53 -29.32 -45.10
N SER A 19 -17.43 -28.57 -45.01
CA SER A 19 -16.57 -28.65 -43.83
C SER A 19 -17.42 -28.21 -42.62
N LEU A 20 -17.56 -29.07 -41.61
CA LEU A 20 -18.03 -28.61 -40.31
C LEU A 20 -17.01 -27.57 -39.83
N LYS A 21 -17.41 -26.30 -39.73
CA LYS A 21 -16.62 -25.31 -38.99
C LYS A 21 -16.75 -25.68 -37.52
N VAL A 22 -15.69 -26.24 -36.94
CA VAL A 22 -15.61 -26.46 -35.50
C VAL A 22 -15.36 -25.10 -34.88
N PHE A 23 -16.35 -24.57 -34.15
CA PHE A 23 -16.16 -23.37 -33.34
C PHE A 23 -15.20 -23.71 -32.21
N SER A 24 -14.11 -22.96 -32.11
CA SER A 24 -13.07 -23.21 -31.12
C SER A 24 -12.68 -21.91 -30.42
N GLN A 25 -13.48 -21.56 -29.41
CA GLN A 25 -13.21 -20.41 -28.53
C GLN A 25 -11.92 -20.63 -27.71
N PRO A 26 -11.32 -19.59 -27.13
CA PRO A 26 -10.12 -19.72 -26.31
C PRO A 26 -10.37 -20.58 -25.07
N ILE A 27 -9.30 -21.16 -24.50
CA ILE A 27 -9.33 -21.84 -23.20
C ILE A 27 -8.53 -20.99 -22.22
N ILE A 28 -9.14 -20.65 -21.09
CA ILE A 28 -8.52 -19.84 -20.04
C ILE A 28 -8.46 -20.60 -18.71
N SER A 29 -7.57 -20.20 -17.82
CA SER A 29 -7.44 -20.73 -16.46
C SER A 29 -8.52 -20.18 -15.52
N SER A 30 -8.53 -20.67 -14.28
CA SER A 30 -9.30 -20.04 -13.21
C SER A 30 -8.74 -18.64 -12.92
N LEU A 31 -9.63 -17.66 -12.83
CA LEU A 31 -9.31 -16.32 -12.35
C LEU A 31 -8.78 -16.39 -10.91
N GLN A 32 -7.78 -15.58 -10.59
CA GLN A 32 -7.25 -15.41 -9.24
C GLN A 32 -7.42 -13.95 -8.81
N ILE A 33 -8.04 -13.73 -7.66
CA ILE A 33 -8.06 -12.43 -6.98
C ILE A 33 -6.80 -12.36 -6.11
N VAL A 34 -5.92 -11.42 -6.44
CA VAL A 34 -4.61 -11.31 -5.79
C VAL A 34 -4.69 -10.39 -4.58
N GLU A 35 -5.36 -9.25 -4.72
CA GLU A 35 -5.50 -8.25 -3.67
C GLU A 35 -6.83 -7.50 -3.85
N VAL A 36 -7.49 -7.13 -2.75
CA VAL A 36 -8.77 -6.40 -2.78
C VAL A 36 -8.62 -5.10 -1.99
N GLY A 37 -8.81 -3.99 -2.71
CA GLY A 37 -8.90 -2.61 -2.28
C GLY A 37 -10.21 -2.23 -1.60
N ASN A 38 -10.24 -1.03 -1.01
CA ASN A 38 -11.49 -0.32 -0.73
C ASN A 38 -12.18 0.17 -2.03
N THR A 39 -11.40 0.57 -3.04
CA THR A 39 -11.93 1.01 -4.34
C THR A 39 -11.26 0.30 -5.52
N SER A 40 -10.56 -0.80 -5.27
CA SER A 40 -9.79 -1.52 -6.31
C SER A 40 -9.77 -3.03 -6.12
N VAL A 41 -9.37 -3.76 -7.16
CA VAL A 41 -9.05 -5.20 -7.08
C VAL A 41 -7.92 -5.52 -8.07
N SER A 42 -6.95 -6.32 -7.63
CA SER A 42 -5.86 -6.84 -8.45
C SER A 42 -6.12 -8.29 -8.81
N LEU A 43 -5.97 -8.62 -10.09
CA LEU A 43 -6.44 -9.88 -10.67
C LEU A 43 -5.38 -10.51 -11.56
N GLN A 44 -5.45 -11.82 -11.69
CA GLN A 44 -4.56 -12.60 -12.56
C GLN A 44 -5.32 -13.74 -13.22
N CYS A 45 -5.09 -13.96 -14.52
CA CYS A 45 -5.60 -15.12 -15.27
C CYS A 45 -4.64 -15.46 -16.43
N GLU A 46 -4.82 -16.62 -17.05
CA GLU A 46 -4.00 -17.07 -18.17
C GLU A 46 -4.88 -17.58 -19.31
N VAL A 47 -4.59 -17.16 -20.54
CA VAL A 47 -5.11 -17.82 -21.73
C VAL A 47 -4.21 -19.01 -22.05
N LEU A 48 -4.70 -20.22 -21.76
CA LEU A 48 -3.95 -21.47 -21.88
C LEU A 48 -3.83 -21.94 -23.33
N ASN A 49 -4.82 -21.64 -24.16
CA ASN A 49 -4.86 -22.07 -25.56
C ASN A 49 -5.81 -21.22 -26.41
N GLU A 50 -5.35 -20.74 -27.56
CA GLU A 50 -6.15 -20.05 -28.59
C GLU A 50 -6.90 -21.01 -29.53
N ASN A 51 -6.60 -22.30 -29.43
CA ASN A 51 -7.04 -23.37 -30.31
C ASN A 51 -6.71 -23.13 -31.79
N VAL A 52 -7.63 -22.52 -32.55
CA VAL A 52 -7.55 -22.39 -34.01
C VAL A 52 -7.39 -20.94 -34.45
N ASN A 53 -8.04 -19.99 -33.76
CA ASN A 53 -8.01 -18.58 -34.11
C ASN A 53 -7.35 -17.78 -32.99
N PHE A 54 -6.52 -16.83 -33.39
CA PHE A 54 -5.82 -15.93 -32.48
C PHE A 54 -6.78 -15.20 -31.55
N VAL A 55 -6.33 -15.02 -30.31
CA VAL A 55 -7.04 -14.23 -29.32
C VAL A 55 -6.88 -12.77 -29.68
N THR A 56 -8.00 -12.11 -29.96
CA THR A 56 -8.07 -10.70 -30.39
C THR A 56 -8.33 -9.75 -29.23
N ASN A 57 -8.73 -10.26 -28.06
CA ASN A 57 -8.83 -9.48 -26.84
C ASN A 57 -8.94 -10.38 -25.61
N ARG A 58 -8.45 -9.93 -24.47
CA ARG A 58 -8.63 -10.59 -23.17
C ARG A 58 -8.70 -9.55 -22.06
N GLY A 59 -9.26 -9.93 -20.91
CA GLY A 59 -9.30 -9.06 -19.75
C GLY A 59 -10.27 -9.56 -18.70
N PHE A 60 -10.83 -8.64 -17.93
CA PHE A 60 -11.77 -8.95 -16.86
C PHE A 60 -13.06 -8.16 -17.05
N VAL A 61 -14.18 -8.73 -16.60
CA VAL A 61 -15.49 -8.07 -16.61
C VAL A 61 -16.14 -8.21 -15.24
N TRP A 62 -16.75 -7.14 -14.73
CA TRP A 62 -17.30 -7.09 -13.39
C TRP A 62 -18.68 -6.43 -13.34
N ASP A 63 -19.42 -6.76 -12.28
CA ASP A 63 -20.76 -6.23 -12.01
C ASP A 63 -21.10 -6.40 -10.51
N ASP A 64 -22.15 -5.75 -10.02
CA ASP A 64 -22.73 -5.99 -8.69
C ASP A 64 -23.75 -7.15 -8.69
N THR A 65 -23.98 -7.75 -9.87
CA THR A 65 -24.79 -8.94 -10.10
C THR A 65 -23.98 -10.14 -10.58
N MET A 66 -24.46 -11.36 -10.26
CA MET A 66 -23.78 -12.60 -10.64
C MET A 66 -23.68 -12.80 -12.16
N ASN A 67 -22.57 -13.41 -12.58
CA ASN A 67 -22.26 -13.79 -13.96
C ASN A 67 -22.16 -12.61 -14.93
N PRO A 68 -21.25 -11.65 -14.66
CA PRO A 68 -21.01 -10.53 -15.57
C PRO A 68 -20.58 -11.02 -16.97
N ILE A 69 -20.97 -10.28 -18.00
CA ILE A 69 -20.54 -10.44 -19.39
C ILE A 69 -20.21 -9.08 -19.97
N ILE A 70 -19.33 -9.00 -20.97
CA ILE A 70 -18.77 -7.73 -21.48
C ILE A 70 -19.87 -6.75 -21.91
N GLU A 71 -20.98 -7.25 -22.46
CA GLU A 71 -22.05 -6.42 -23.00
C GLU A 71 -22.95 -5.78 -21.94
N THR A 72 -23.05 -6.37 -20.74
CA THR A 72 -23.99 -5.93 -19.70
C THR A 72 -23.34 -5.63 -18.37
N GLY A 73 -22.06 -5.96 -18.18
CA GLY A 73 -21.31 -5.69 -16.98
C GLY A 73 -21.21 -4.19 -16.69
N MET A 74 -21.02 -3.85 -15.42
CA MET A 74 -20.70 -2.48 -15.01
C MET A 74 -19.42 -1.94 -15.65
N GLY A 75 -18.46 -2.82 -15.93
CA GLY A 75 -17.24 -2.47 -16.64
C GLY A 75 -16.44 -3.69 -17.08
N PHE A 76 -15.47 -3.46 -17.95
CA PHE A 76 -14.48 -4.44 -18.39
C PHE A 76 -13.12 -3.78 -18.60
N SER A 77 -12.05 -4.58 -18.53
CA SER A 77 -10.68 -4.18 -18.81
C SER A 77 -10.17 -4.81 -20.10
N ASP A 78 -9.21 -4.18 -20.76
CA ASP A 78 -8.54 -4.68 -21.96
C ASP A 78 -7.07 -4.93 -21.65
N SER A 79 -6.69 -6.20 -21.53
CA SER A 79 -5.31 -6.66 -21.28
C SER A 79 -4.62 -7.18 -22.56
N GLY A 80 -5.10 -6.76 -23.72
CA GLY A 80 -4.46 -6.98 -25.03
C GLY A 80 -4.80 -8.30 -25.72
N GLU A 81 -3.93 -8.69 -26.65
CA GLU A 81 -4.07 -9.83 -27.56
C GLU A 81 -3.10 -10.98 -27.21
N ASP A 82 -3.23 -12.13 -27.87
CA ASP A 82 -2.42 -13.36 -27.72
C ASP A 82 -2.77 -14.25 -26.51
N ILE A 83 -1.99 -15.33 -26.35
CA ILE A 83 -2.07 -16.28 -25.23
C ILE A 83 -1.13 -15.89 -24.07
N GLY A 84 -1.25 -16.59 -22.95
CA GLY A 84 -0.38 -16.43 -21.79
C GLY A 84 -1.02 -15.67 -20.63
N LEU A 85 -0.19 -15.37 -19.64
CA LEU A 85 -0.59 -14.75 -18.40
C LEU A 85 -0.94 -13.27 -18.61
N PHE A 86 -2.03 -12.81 -18.01
CA PHE A 86 -2.40 -11.41 -17.93
C PHE A 86 -2.93 -11.06 -16.54
N CYS A 87 -2.76 -9.79 -16.17
CA CYS A 87 -3.14 -9.25 -14.88
C CYS A 87 -3.58 -7.80 -15.04
N ASP A 88 -4.57 -7.38 -14.25
CA ASP A 88 -5.03 -6.00 -14.19
C ASP A 88 -5.29 -5.57 -12.75
N THR A 89 -5.17 -4.27 -12.51
CA THR A 89 -5.71 -3.62 -11.31
C THR A 89 -6.85 -2.72 -11.72
N ILE A 90 -8.05 -3.09 -11.30
CA ILE A 90 -9.27 -2.37 -11.62
C ILE A 90 -9.55 -1.44 -10.45
N THR A 91 -9.90 -0.18 -10.75
CA THR A 91 -10.20 0.84 -9.75
C THR A 91 -11.59 1.45 -10.00
N GLY A 92 -12.09 2.23 -9.04
CA GLY A 92 -13.37 2.92 -9.15
C GLY A 92 -14.56 2.14 -8.59
N PHE A 93 -14.30 1.11 -7.79
CA PHE A 93 -15.34 0.45 -7.01
C PHE A 93 -15.78 1.31 -5.82
N ASN A 94 -17.01 1.13 -5.37
CA ASN A 94 -17.45 1.67 -4.09
C ASN A 94 -16.93 0.78 -2.97
N ASP A 95 -16.62 1.37 -1.83
CA ASP A 95 -16.11 0.69 -0.65
C ASP A 95 -17.20 -0.10 0.08
N GLY A 96 -16.79 -1.19 0.73
CA GLY A 96 -17.69 -2.08 1.46
C GLY A 96 -18.74 -2.80 0.61
N GLN A 97 -18.57 -2.85 -0.71
CA GLN A 97 -19.52 -3.44 -1.63
C GLN A 97 -19.04 -4.79 -2.17
N ILE A 98 -20.01 -5.65 -2.46
CA ILE A 98 -19.77 -6.94 -3.10
C ILE A 98 -19.81 -6.77 -4.61
N TYR A 99 -18.83 -7.33 -5.30
CA TYR A 99 -18.78 -7.42 -6.76
C TYR A 99 -18.53 -8.87 -7.20
N TYR A 100 -19.00 -9.17 -8.41
CA TYR A 100 -18.76 -10.41 -9.12
C TYR A 100 -17.90 -10.14 -10.33
N ILE A 101 -16.98 -11.05 -10.63
CA ILE A 101 -15.98 -10.84 -11.65
C ILE A 101 -15.64 -12.12 -12.41
N ARG A 102 -15.32 -11.98 -13.70
CA ARG A 102 -14.88 -13.05 -14.59
C ARG A 102 -13.73 -12.58 -15.44
N ALA A 103 -12.78 -13.45 -15.71
CA ALA A 103 -11.84 -13.25 -16.81
C ALA A 103 -12.53 -13.60 -18.14
N TYR A 104 -12.09 -12.98 -19.24
CA TYR A 104 -12.57 -13.28 -20.58
C TYR A 104 -11.43 -13.36 -21.61
N ALA A 105 -11.66 -14.10 -22.69
CA ALA A 105 -10.83 -14.08 -23.89
C ALA A 105 -11.70 -14.23 -25.15
N ILE A 106 -11.40 -13.43 -26.17
CA ILE A 106 -12.16 -13.31 -27.41
C ILE A 106 -11.32 -13.79 -28.59
N ASN A 107 -11.91 -14.57 -29.47
CA ASN A 107 -11.41 -14.78 -30.83
C ASN A 107 -12.56 -14.72 -31.84
N ASP A 108 -12.25 -14.94 -33.12
CA ASP A 108 -13.24 -14.90 -34.21
C ASP A 108 -14.41 -15.90 -34.08
N ASP A 109 -14.28 -16.90 -33.20
CA ASP A 109 -15.31 -17.90 -32.91
C ASP A 109 -16.13 -17.57 -31.64
N GLY A 110 -15.71 -16.58 -30.85
CA GLY A 110 -16.50 -16.00 -29.77
C GLY A 110 -15.71 -15.75 -28.48
N ILE A 111 -16.44 -15.64 -27.38
CA ILE A 111 -15.91 -15.26 -26.06
C ILE A 111 -15.97 -16.46 -25.13
N THR A 112 -14.85 -16.76 -24.48
CA THR A 112 -14.79 -17.65 -23.31
C THR A 112 -14.69 -16.81 -22.05
N TYR A 113 -15.38 -17.23 -20.99
CA TYR A 113 -15.30 -16.64 -19.67
C TYR A 113 -14.84 -17.68 -18.64
N SER A 114 -14.18 -17.23 -17.57
CA SER A 114 -13.87 -18.08 -16.42
C SER A 114 -15.14 -18.40 -15.64
N ASP A 115 -15.01 -19.22 -14.60
CA ASP A 115 -16.03 -19.25 -13.54
C ASP A 115 -16.15 -17.86 -12.89
N THR A 116 -17.32 -17.57 -12.32
CA THR A 116 -17.60 -16.31 -11.62
C THR A 116 -16.97 -16.36 -10.24
N GLU A 117 -16.07 -15.43 -9.97
CA GLU A 117 -15.53 -15.17 -8.64
C GLU A 117 -16.27 -13.99 -8.00
N GLN A 118 -16.21 -13.91 -6.67
CA GLN A 118 -16.81 -12.84 -5.88
C GLN A 118 -15.73 -12.22 -4.98
N PHE A 119 -15.75 -10.90 -4.85
CA PHE A 119 -14.98 -10.19 -3.84
C PHE A 119 -15.83 -9.13 -3.14
N SER A 120 -15.41 -8.73 -1.95
CA SER A 120 -15.99 -7.59 -1.23
C SER A 120 -14.90 -6.54 -1.12
N THR A 121 -15.12 -5.33 -1.64
CA THR A 121 -14.20 -4.23 -1.38
C THR A 121 -14.13 -3.98 0.11
N LEU A 122 -12.96 -3.55 0.57
CA LEU A 122 -12.80 -3.17 1.96
C LEU A 122 -13.72 -1.98 2.25
N GLU A 123 -14.42 -2.01 3.39
CA GLU A 123 -15.10 -0.82 3.88
C GLU A 123 -14.04 0.24 4.17
N LEU A 124 -14.18 1.42 3.56
CA LEU A 124 -13.44 2.60 3.97
C LEU A 124 -14.14 3.02 5.26
N ASN A 125 -13.73 2.38 6.35
CA ASN A 125 -14.15 2.82 7.67
C ASN A 125 -13.61 4.25 7.81
N ASN A 126 -14.50 5.22 7.59
CA ASN A 126 -14.26 6.61 7.95
C ASN A 126 -13.57 6.61 9.30
N CYS A 127 -12.46 7.33 9.39
CA CYS A 127 -11.73 7.45 10.62
C CYS A 127 -12.69 7.78 11.79
N GLY A 128 -12.47 7.12 12.90
CA GLY A 128 -13.26 7.23 14.12
C GLY A 128 -12.53 6.58 15.29
N VAL A 129 -13.28 6.03 16.23
CA VAL A 129 -12.70 5.37 17.41
C VAL A 129 -12.44 3.90 17.11
N ILE A 130 -11.21 3.45 17.32
CA ILE A 130 -10.86 2.02 17.33
C ILE A 130 -10.57 1.56 18.75
N THR A 131 -10.77 0.27 19.01
CA THR A 131 -10.37 -0.38 20.26
C THR A 131 -9.36 -1.47 19.94
N ASP A 132 -8.17 -1.38 20.52
CA ASP A 132 -7.19 -2.45 20.46
C ASP A 132 -7.61 -3.58 21.40
N LEU A 133 -7.97 -4.73 20.84
CA LEU A 133 -8.48 -5.86 21.60
C LEU A 133 -7.42 -6.53 22.48
N ARG A 134 -6.13 -6.23 22.26
CA ARG A 134 -5.02 -6.85 23.01
C ARG A 134 -4.85 -6.25 24.40
N ASP A 135 -5.17 -4.98 24.56
CA ASP A 135 -5.01 -4.24 25.82
C ASP A 135 -6.26 -3.43 26.25
N GLY A 136 -7.27 -3.34 25.40
CA GLY A 136 -8.51 -2.59 25.65
C GLY A 136 -8.37 -1.08 25.48
N ASN A 137 -7.22 -0.58 25.02
CA ASN A 137 -7.03 0.84 24.75
C ASN A 137 -7.89 1.27 23.55
N THR A 138 -8.56 2.41 23.68
CA THR A 138 -9.24 3.07 22.58
C THR A 138 -8.35 4.15 21.99
N TYR A 139 -8.41 4.33 20.67
CA TYR A 139 -7.66 5.35 19.95
C TYR A 139 -8.60 6.10 19.01
N GLU A 140 -8.53 7.43 19.05
CA GLU A 140 -9.11 8.26 18.01
C GLU A 140 -8.27 8.13 16.73
N THR A 141 -8.92 8.24 15.58
CA THR A 141 -8.26 8.20 14.27
C THR A 141 -8.76 9.34 13.41
N VAL A 142 -7.97 9.72 12.42
CA VAL A 142 -8.20 10.92 11.65
C VAL A 142 -7.85 10.74 10.18
N GLU A 143 -8.69 11.32 9.34
CA GLU A 143 -8.56 11.24 7.89
C GLU A 143 -7.73 12.41 7.38
N ILE A 144 -6.64 12.10 6.67
CA ILE A 144 -5.78 13.10 6.03
C ILE A 144 -5.60 12.69 4.57
N GLY A 145 -6.20 13.45 3.66
CA GLY A 145 -6.33 13.01 2.28
C GLY A 145 -7.18 11.75 2.19
N ALA A 146 -6.61 10.67 1.65
CA ALA A 146 -7.25 9.36 1.57
C ALA A 146 -6.70 8.36 2.62
N GLN A 147 -5.87 8.82 3.55
CA GLN A 147 -5.23 7.99 4.56
C GLN A 147 -5.91 8.14 5.91
N CYS A 148 -6.13 7.02 6.61
CA CYS A 148 -6.62 7.02 7.97
C CYS A 148 -5.49 6.77 8.97
N TRP A 149 -5.21 7.74 9.83
CA TRP A 149 -4.11 7.73 10.79
C TRP A 149 -4.63 7.66 12.22
N MET A 150 -3.91 7.00 13.13
CA MET A 150 -4.13 7.23 14.56
C MET A 150 -3.87 8.72 14.89
N ALA A 151 -4.79 9.34 15.62
CA ALA A 151 -4.69 10.74 16.06
C ALA A 151 -3.83 10.90 17.33
N GLU A 152 -3.27 9.80 17.84
CA GLU A 152 -2.47 9.76 19.04
C GLU A 152 -1.42 8.65 18.96
N ASN A 153 -0.42 8.70 19.82
CA ASN A 153 0.62 7.69 19.85
C ASN A 153 0.06 6.38 20.44
N LEU A 154 0.53 5.25 19.92
CA LEU A 154 0.14 3.93 20.42
C LEU A 154 0.58 3.74 21.89
N ARG A 155 -0.31 3.17 22.71
CA ARG A 155 -0.12 2.90 24.15
C ARG A 155 0.17 1.44 24.49
N TYR A 156 0.18 0.56 23.49
CA TYR A 156 0.36 -0.88 23.67
C TYR A 156 1.69 -1.20 24.36
N LEU A 157 1.63 -1.66 25.61
CA LEU A 157 2.79 -1.91 26.47
C LEU A 157 2.71 -3.33 27.09
N PRO A 158 3.09 -4.39 26.34
CA PRO A 158 3.02 -5.76 26.85
C PRO A 158 4.12 -6.07 27.88
N THR A 159 5.28 -5.44 27.73
CA THR A 159 6.44 -5.53 28.64
C THR A 159 7.08 -4.15 28.75
N VAL A 160 8.02 -3.95 29.68
CA VAL A 160 8.84 -2.74 29.74
C VAL A 160 10.30 -3.14 29.97
N THR A 161 11.22 -2.52 29.24
CA THR A 161 12.65 -2.82 29.25
C THR A 161 13.39 -1.63 29.84
N GLY A 162 13.70 -1.69 31.14
CA GLY A 162 14.48 -0.68 31.84
C GLY A 162 16.00 -0.85 31.70
N ASP A 163 16.49 -2.09 31.52
CA ASP A 163 17.93 -2.35 31.43
C ASP A 163 18.49 -1.97 30.05
N PHE A 164 19.59 -1.21 30.04
CA PHE A 164 20.30 -0.82 28.83
C PHE A 164 20.86 -2.03 28.06
N ALA A 165 21.35 -3.07 28.75
CA ALA A 165 21.92 -4.24 28.09
C ALA A 165 20.87 -5.05 27.31
N ASP A 166 19.66 -5.17 27.86
CA ASP A 166 18.57 -5.90 27.23
C ASP A 166 18.01 -5.15 26.00
N TRP A 167 18.06 -3.82 26.02
CA TRP A 167 17.59 -2.97 24.93
C TRP A 167 18.38 -3.14 23.63
N TYR A 168 19.67 -3.44 23.73
CA TYR A 168 20.57 -3.62 22.57
C TYR A 168 20.41 -5.00 21.88
N SER A 169 19.35 -5.73 22.20
CA SER A 169 19.05 -7.01 21.54
C SER A 169 18.20 -6.82 20.29
N GLU A 170 18.32 -7.74 19.33
CA GLU A 170 17.41 -7.86 18.19
C GLU A 170 16.03 -8.43 18.59
N SER A 171 15.50 -7.98 19.73
CA SER A 171 14.22 -8.41 20.28
C SER A 171 13.31 -7.21 20.54
N SER A 172 12.01 -7.46 20.67
CA SER A 172 11.03 -6.41 20.90
C SER A 172 11.23 -5.78 22.29
N ASN A 173 11.55 -4.49 22.32
CA ASN A 173 11.74 -3.71 23.53
C ASN A 173 10.82 -2.49 23.57
N TYR A 174 10.36 -2.17 24.77
CA TYR A 174 9.37 -1.14 25.05
C TYR A 174 9.82 -0.30 26.24
N ALA A 175 9.64 1.00 26.20
CA ALA A 175 9.99 1.91 27.28
C ALA A 175 8.90 2.95 27.50
N VAL A 176 8.81 3.42 28.74
CA VAL A 176 8.14 4.67 29.09
C VAL A 176 9.24 5.68 29.38
N TYR A 177 9.06 6.92 28.91
CA TYR A 177 10.07 7.98 29.09
C TYR A 177 10.40 8.14 30.58
N ASP A 178 11.69 8.22 30.91
CA ASP A 178 12.24 8.32 32.28
C ASP A 178 11.82 7.21 33.28
N TYR A 179 11.06 6.20 32.86
CA TYR A 179 10.74 5.06 33.70
C TYR A 179 11.93 4.11 33.79
N ILE A 180 12.68 4.22 34.89
CA ILE A 180 13.78 3.33 35.24
C ILE A 180 13.42 2.62 36.54
N SER A 181 12.97 1.36 36.43
CA SER A 181 12.65 0.51 37.59
C SER A 181 13.50 -0.76 37.57
N ASN A 182 13.85 -1.27 38.75
CA ASN A 182 14.57 -2.55 38.85
C ASN A 182 13.69 -3.75 38.49
N ASP A 183 12.36 -3.61 38.62
CA ASP A 183 11.42 -4.72 38.52
C ASP A 183 10.70 -4.79 37.16
N ASN A 184 10.88 -3.78 36.29
CA ASN A 184 10.33 -3.72 34.94
C ASN A 184 8.82 -4.05 34.87
N LEU A 185 8.05 -3.50 35.82
CA LEU A 185 6.63 -3.78 35.97
C LEU A 185 5.77 -2.86 35.11
N VAL A 186 5.08 -3.43 34.12
CA VAL A 186 4.10 -2.71 33.28
C VAL A 186 3.04 -2.00 34.14
N SER A 187 2.54 -2.64 35.19
CA SER A 187 1.52 -2.09 36.09
C SER A 187 1.95 -0.80 36.81
N GLN A 188 3.26 -0.55 36.93
CA GLN A 188 3.79 0.70 37.49
C GLN A 188 4.05 1.71 36.38
N ALA A 189 4.69 1.28 35.28
CA ALA A 189 4.99 2.13 34.13
C ALA A 189 3.75 2.84 33.55
N ILE A 190 2.58 2.18 33.50
CA ILE A 190 1.33 2.79 33.00
C ILE A 190 0.75 3.88 33.91
N LEU A 191 1.28 4.04 35.13
CA LEU A 191 0.83 5.04 36.09
C LEU A 191 1.67 6.33 36.02
N GLU A 192 2.80 6.30 35.31
CA GLU A 192 3.67 7.47 35.14
C GLU A 192 3.00 8.52 34.24
N ASP A 193 3.30 9.79 34.48
CA ASP A 193 2.72 10.89 33.73
C ASP A 193 3.23 10.89 32.29
N GLU A 194 4.47 10.46 32.06
CA GLU A 194 5.08 10.30 30.74
C GLU A 194 4.32 9.29 29.88
N TYR A 195 3.87 8.16 30.45
CA TYR A 195 3.03 7.20 29.73
C TYR A 195 1.67 7.82 29.36
N ARG A 196 1.04 8.55 30.29
CA ARG A 196 -0.26 9.19 30.04
C ARG A 196 -0.18 10.33 29.02
N ASN A 197 0.93 11.06 29.02
CA ASN A 197 1.12 12.25 28.21
C ASN A 197 1.68 11.92 26.81
N TYR A 198 2.59 10.94 26.72
CA TYR A 198 3.37 10.67 25.51
C TYR A 198 3.35 9.21 25.05
N CYS A 199 2.72 8.32 25.81
CA CYS A 199 2.55 6.89 25.51
C CYS A 199 3.87 6.11 25.59
N VAL A 200 4.14 5.23 24.62
CA VAL A 200 5.23 4.23 24.68
C VAL A 200 6.28 4.52 23.62
N LEU A 201 7.54 4.26 23.97
CA LEU A 201 8.67 4.23 23.05
C LEU A 201 9.01 2.78 22.72
N TYR A 202 9.12 2.48 21.43
CA TYR A 202 9.37 1.15 20.89
C TYR A 202 10.71 1.14 20.19
N ASN A 203 11.45 0.04 20.25
CA ASN A 203 12.47 -0.20 19.23
C ASN A 203 11.83 -0.70 17.92
N SER A 204 12.59 -0.74 16.82
CA SER A 204 12.03 -1.08 15.50
C SER A 204 11.47 -2.52 15.47
N TYR A 205 12.07 -3.44 16.23
CA TYR A 205 11.62 -4.83 16.37
C TYR A 205 10.25 -4.92 17.06
N ALA A 206 10.02 -4.15 18.13
CA ALA A 206 8.71 -4.05 18.75
C ALA A 206 7.71 -3.35 17.85
N ALA A 207 8.15 -2.29 17.16
CA ALA A 207 7.29 -1.46 16.33
C ALA A 207 6.64 -2.22 15.18
N ASN A 208 7.37 -3.13 14.53
CA ASN A 208 6.88 -3.93 13.42
C ASN A 208 5.68 -4.85 13.77
N ALA A 209 5.44 -5.12 15.05
CA ALA A 209 4.32 -5.93 15.52
C ALA A 209 3.36 -5.17 16.46
N ALA A 210 3.57 -3.86 16.63
CA ALA A 210 2.87 -3.09 17.65
C ALA A 210 1.48 -2.64 17.21
N CYS A 211 1.26 -2.32 15.93
CA CYS A 211 -0.07 -1.90 15.46
C CYS A 211 -1.12 -3.02 15.58
N PRO A 212 -2.38 -2.70 15.91
CA PRO A 212 -3.46 -3.69 16.03
C PRO A 212 -3.88 -4.25 14.67
N GLU A 213 -4.66 -5.33 14.65
CA GLU A 213 -5.18 -5.92 13.41
C GLU A 213 -5.95 -4.89 12.57
N GLY A 214 -5.71 -4.88 11.25
CA GLY A 214 -6.23 -3.88 10.32
C GLY A 214 -5.49 -2.54 10.35
N TRP A 215 -4.39 -2.44 11.11
CA TRP A 215 -3.53 -1.27 11.20
C TRP A 215 -2.07 -1.69 11.09
N ARG A 216 -1.24 -0.82 10.50
CA ARG A 216 0.19 -1.09 10.29
C ARG A 216 1.04 0.15 10.55
N LEU A 217 2.35 -0.06 10.65
CA LEU A 217 3.29 1.04 10.57
C LEU A 217 3.23 1.69 9.18
N PRO A 218 3.40 3.01 9.09
CA PRO A 218 3.47 3.68 7.80
C PRO A 218 4.74 3.30 7.07
N THR A 219 4.61 3.11 5.76
CA THR A 219 5.74 3.00 4.83
C THR A 219 6.24 4.40 4.45
N GLU A 220 7.43 4.48 3.86
CA GLU A 220 7.93 5.70 3.24
C GLU A 220 6.98 6.24 2.17
N THR A 221 6.33 5.37 1.41
CA THR A 221 5.27 5.76 0.45
C THR A 221 4.09 6.43 1.16
N ASP A 222 3.62 5.88 2.28
CA ASP A 222 2.53 6.51 3.05
C ASP A 222 2.93 7.89 3.56
N LEU A 223 4.16 8.04 4.04
CA LEU A 223 4.68 9.30 4.56
C LEU A 223 4.82 10.34 3.44
N ASN A 224 5.26 9.92 2.25
CA ASN A 224 5.33 10.79 1.08
C ASN A 224 3.93 11.21 0.60
N VAL A 225 2.92 10.34 0.67
CA VAL A 225 1.52 10.71 0.38
C VAL A 225 1.02 11.76 1.36
N LEU A 226 1.26 11.54 2.67
CA LEU A 226 0.92 12.50 3.72
C LEU A 226 1.61 13.85 3.49
N GLU A 227 2.93 13.86 3.26
CA GLU A 227 3.73 15.07 3.04
C GLU A 227 3.26 15.84 1.80
N ASN A 228 3.02 15.15 0.69
CA ASN A 228 2.52 15.78 -0.52
C ASN A 228 1.11 16.35 -0.35
N TYR A 229 0.24 15.67 0.40
CA TYR A 229 -1.09 16.18 0.69
C TYR A 229 -1.04 17.51 1.44
N ILE A 230 -0.22 17.59 2.50
CA ILE A 230 -0.10 18.80 3.31
C ILE A 230 0.66 19.93 2.59
N ILE A 231 1.69 19.62 1.78
CA ILE A 231 2.38 20.62 0.94
C ILE A 231 1.43 21.29 -0.05
N ASN A 232 0.56 20.50 -0.71
CA ASN A 232 -0.37 21.06 -1.71
C ASN A 232 -1.44 21.98 -1.10
N THR A 233 -1.55 22.03 0.22
CA THR A 233 -2.50 22.89 0.95
C THR A 233 -1.87 24.16 1.53
N SER A 234 -0.54 24.24 1.63
CA SER A 234 0.19 25.43 2.13
C SER A 234 1.61 25.51 1.57
N GLU A 235 2.03 26.68 1.06
CA GLU A 235 3.39 26.88 0.53
C GLU A 235 4.44 27.07 1.65
N PHE A 236 5.45 26.19 1.64
CA PHE A 236 6.63 26.09 2.54
C PHE A 236 6.31 25.77 4.00
N ASP A 237 7.14 24.94 4.65
CA ASP A 237 7.11 24.67 6.11
C ASP A 237 5.73 24.19 6.61
N HIS A 238 5.35 22.93 6.34
CA HIS A 238 3.98 22.40 6.52
C HIS A 238 3.71 21.59 7.80
N ALA A 239 4.73 21.20 8.56
CA ALA A 239 4.56 20.30 9.71
C ALA A 239 3.73 20.92 10.84
N TYR A 240 3.66 22.25 10.93
CA TYR A 240 2.77 22.94 11.87
C TYR A 240 1.30 22.52 11.71
N LEU A 241 0.88 22.08 10.52
CA LEU A 241 -0.47 21.56 10.26
C LEU A 241 -0.76 20.24 10.97
N LEU A 242 0.29 19.50 11.36
CA LEU A 242 0.21 18.20 12.03
C LEU A 242 0.63 18.26 13.50
N LYS A 243 1.54 19.18 13.85
CA LYS A 243 1.98 19.40 15.24
C LYS A 243 0.79 19.83 16.09
N SER A 244 0.64 19.20 17.26
CA SER A 244 -0.42 19.53 18.22
C SER A 244 -0.48 21.03 18.53
N CYS A 245 -1.68 21.59 18.66
CA CYS A 245 -1.87 22.96 19.13
C CYS A 245 -1.69 23.07 20.65
N ARG A 246 -0.48 22.82 21.15
CA ARG A 246 -0.12 22.81 22.58
C ARG A 246 1.33 23.23 22.74
N GLN A 247 1.59 24.48 23.13
CA GLN A 247 2.95 25.01 23.28
C GLN A 247 3.04 25.96 24.47
N GLU A 248 4.19 25.97 25.13
CA GLU A 248 4.57 27.04 26.04
C GLU A 248 4.67 28.37 25.28
N SER A 249 4.09 29.44 25.84
CA SER A 249 4.08 30.77 25.23
C SER A 249 3.53 30.79 23.78
N SER A 250 2.52 29.95 23.47
CA SER A 250 1.99 29.85 22.10
C SER A 250 1.47 31.21 21.58
N PRO A 251 1.87 31.66 20.38
CA PRO A 251 1.36 32.91 19.81
C PRO A 251 -0.12 32.84 19.41
N LEU A 252 -0.73 31.65 19.45
CA LEU A 252 -2.17 31.44 19.22
C LEU A 252 -3.02 31.69 20.48
N GLY A 253 -2.40 31.92 21.64
CA GLY A 253 -3.07 32.21 22.91
C GLY A 253 -3.79 31.01 23.53
N GLU A 254 -4.77 31.27 24.41
CA GLU A 254 -5.36 30.31 25.36
C GLU A 254 -5.82 28.96 24.76
N MET A 255 -6.16 28.89 23.47
CA MET A 255 -6.54 27.61 22.86
C MET A 255 -5.37 26.62 22.72
N CYS A 256 -4.14 27.13 22.61
CA CYS A 256 -2.95 26.32 22.35
C CYS A 256 -1.80 26.61 23.33
N GLU A 257 -1.94 27.61 24.19
CA GLU A 257 -0.97 27.93 25.23
C GLU A 257 -1.16 27.00 26.44
N THR A 258 -0.09 26.29 26.81
CA THR A 258 -0.06 25.45 28.02
C THR A 258 1.36 25.36 28.56
N GLU A 259 1.52 25.41 29.88
CA GLU A 259 2.79 25.10 30.55
C GLU A 259 2.89 23.60 30.91
N GLN A 260 1.76 22.89 30.91
CA GLN A 260 1.70 21.48 31.30
C GLN A 260 1.90 20.55 30.10
N HIS A 261 2.75 19.54 30.28
CA HIS A 261 2.87 18.44 29.35
C HIS A 261 1.56 17.63 29.25
N PRO A 262 1.27 17.03 28.08
CA PRO A 262 2.09 17.03 26.86
C PRO A 262 1.99 18.37 26.12
N ARG A 263 3.11 18.90 25.66
CA ARG A 263 3.21 20.16 24.90
C ARG A 263 4.54 20.25 24.16
N TRP A 264 4.61 21.18 23.22
CA TRP A 264 5.85 21.71 22.66
C TRP A 264 6.45 22.77 23.59
N ASP A 265 7.78 22.85 23.62
CA ASP A 265 8.53 23.96 24.24
C ASP A 265 8.38 25.25 23.42
N GLU A 266 8.66 26.39 24.04
CA GLU A 266 8.56 27.69 23.39
C GLU A 266 9.40 27.76 22.11
N SER A 267 8.74 28.09 21.00
CA SER A 267 9.36 28.26 19.69
C SER A 267 8.49 29.11 18.76
N ASP A 268 9.13 29.73 17.76
CA ASP A 268 8.45 30.40 16.65
C ASP A 268 7.78 29.40 15.68
N TYR A 269 8.13 28.11 15.74
CA TYR A 269 7.62 27.05 14.89
C TYR A 269 6.50 26.26 15.60
N TYR A 270 5.41 26.93 15.94
CA TYR A 270 4.29 26.36 16.70
C TYR A 270 3.38 25.48 15.84
N GLY A 271 2.71 24.52 16.49
CA GLY A 271 1.70 23.65 15.85
C GLY A 271 0.29 24.24 15.91
N ILE A 272 -0.53 23.95 14.90
CA ILE A 272 -1.94 24.34 14.83
C ILE A 272 -2.89 23.15 14.67
N ASP A 273 -2.36 22.00 14.24
CA ASP A 273 -3.09 20.74 14.12
C ASP A 273 -4.39 20.82 13.31
N ASN A 274 -4.36 21.46 12.14
CA ASN A 274 -5.54 21.64 11.30
C ASN A 274 -6.21 20.32 10.88
N TYR A 275 -5.45 19.23 10.91
CA TYR A 275 -5.92 17.91 10.52
C TYR A 275 -6.32 17.03 11.71
N GLY A 276 -6.05 17.41 12.97
CA GLY A 276 -6.33 16.55 14.13
C GLY A 276 -5.36 15.36 14.23
N PHE A 277 -4.20 15.44 13.59
CA PHE A 277 -3.13 14.45 13.72
C PHE A 277 -2.57 14.47 15.14
N ASN A 278 -2.46 15.65 15.77
CA ASN A 278 -2.02 15.85 17.14
C ASN A 278 -0.62 15.26 17.41
N ALA A 279 0.37 15.68 16.60
CA ALA A 279 1.76 15.28 16.81
C ALA A 279 2.33 15.91 18.09
N LEU A 280 2.72 15.06 19.05
CA LEU A 280 3.28 15.46 20.34
C LEU A 280 4.80 15.21 20.38
N PRO A 281 5.60 16.09 21.03
CA PRO A 281 7.05 15.93 21.14
C PRO A 281 7.42 15.05 22.33
N GLY A 282 7.14 13.75 22.21
CA GLY A 282 7.45 12.76 23.25
C GLY A 282 8.93 12.41 23.36
N GLY A 283 9.79 12.99 22.53
CA GLY A 283 11.21 12.68 22.51
C GLY A 283 11.51 11.26 22.05
N LEU A 284 12.68 10.76 22.46
CA LEU A 284 13.17 9.44 22.13
C LEU A 284 13.88 8.79 23.31
N ARG A 285 14.07 7.48 23.22
CA ARG A 285 15.07 6.75 24.00
C ARG A 285 16.27 6.48 23.10
N HIS A 286 17.43 7.01 23.45
CA HIS A 286 18.66 6.77 22.70
C HIS A 286 19.14 5.34 22.96
N LEU A 287 19.92 4.79 22.02
CA LEU A 287 20.47 3.45 22.16
C LEU A 287 21.25 3.28 23.47
N THR A 288 21.91 4.34 23.97
CA THR A 288 22.67 4.38 25.25
C THR A 288 21.81 4.37 26.52
N GLY A 289 20.48 4.32 26.39
CA GLY A 289 19.54 4.31 27.51
C GLY A 289 19.11 5.68 28.02
N SER A 290 19.71 6.77 27.54
CA SER A 290 19.27 8.13 27.86
C SER A 290 18.00 8.48 27.12
N PHE A 291 17.09 9.18 27.78
CA PHE A 291 15.93 9.81 27.15
C PHE A 291 16.27 11.24 26.76
N LEU A 292 15.85 11.67 25.57
CA LEU A 292 16.21 12.95 24.97
C LEU A 292 14.97 13.62 24.35
N ASP A 293 15.04 14.93 24.15
CA ASP A 293 14.17 15.70 23.25
C ASP A 293 12.66 15.74 23.58
N MET A 294 12.26 15.38 24.81
CA MET A 294 10.89 15.62 25.27
C MET A 294 10.61 17.13 25.27
N GLY A 295 9.45 17.53 24.75
CA GLY A 295 9.09 18.94 24.56
C GLY A 295 9.61 19.55 23.26
N SER A 296 10.72 19.04 22.71
CA SER A 296 11.36 19.62 21.52
C SER A 296 11.08 18.87 20.22
N THR A 297 11.08 17.54 20.22
CA THR A 297 10.91 16.75 18.99
C THR A 297 10.04 15.52 19.20
N GLY A 298 9.12 15.28 18.27
CA GLY A 298 8.38 14.02 18.17
C GLY A 298 9.04 13.10 17.14
N TYR A 299 9.21 11.83 17.50
CA TYR A 299 9.78 10.80 16.62
C TYR A 299 8.85 9.61 16.51
N TRP A 300 8.64 9.13 15.28
CA TRP A 300 7.78 7.99 15.00
C TRP A 300 8.43 7.01 14.02
N TRP A 301 8.23 5.72 14.25
CA TRP A 301 8.67 4.67 13.33
C TRP A 301 7.82 4.59 12.06
N GLY A 302 8.46 4.20 10.96
CA GLY A 302 7.81 3.54 9.83
C GLY A 302 8.43 2.16 9.57
N SER A 303 7.93 1.46 8.54
CA SER A 303 8.21 0.03 8.32
C SER A 303 9.38 -0.27 7.37
N ASN A 304 9.75 0.64 6.46
CA ASN A 304 10.82 0.41 5.50
C ASN A 304 12.19 0.26 6.18
N ILE A 305 13.04 -0.58 5.59
CA ILE A 305 14.43 -0.81 6.00
C ILE A 305 15.35 -0.54 4.81
N ASN A 306 16.43 0.22 5.02
CA ASN A 306 17.41 0.51 3.97
C ASN A 306 18.51 -0.57 3.88
N LYS A 307 19.42 -0.41 2.91
CA LYS A 307 20.55 -1.33 2.66
C LYS A 307 21.53 -1.44 3.83
N ASP A 308 21.56 -0.44 4.70
CA ASP A 308 22.40 -0.40 5.90
C ASP A 308 21.71 -0.98 7.14
N ASN A 309 20.57 -1.68 6.95
CA ASN A 309 19.76 -2.27 8.02
C ASN A 309 19.25 -1.23 9.04
N GLN A 310 18.95 -0.02 8.59
CA GLN A 310 18.32 1.02 9.39
C GLN A 310 16.82 1.08 9.07
N SER A 311 15.98 1.38 10.06
CA SER A 311 14.54 1.56 9.87
C SER A 311 14.20 3.02 9.60
N VAL A 312 13.20 3.25 8.75
CA VAL A 312 12.68 4.60 8.48
C VAL A 312 12.00 5.17 9.71
N ARG A 313 12.20 6.46 9.96
CA ARG A 313 11.48 7.25 10.95
C ARG A 313 11.03 8.57 10.33
N PHE A 314 9.96 9.15 10.87
CA PHE A 314 9.62 10.54 10.62
C PHE A 314 9.65 11.34 11.93
N SER A 315 9.95 12.64 11.83
CA SER A 315 10.01 13.52 12.99
C SER A 315 9.57 14.93 12.68
N MET A 316 9.09 15.62 13.72
CA MET A 316 8.76 17.05 13.69
C MET A 316 9.43 17.70 14.91
N SER A 317 10.11 18.82 14.71
CA SER A 317 10.89 19.52 15.75
C SER A 317 10.34 20.93 16.01
N ILE A 318 10.72 21.54 17.13
CA ILE A 318 10.58 22.98 17.39
C ILE A 318 11.54 23.85 16.56
N ASP A 319 12.54 23.28 15.89
CA ASP A 319 13.55 24.09 15.18
C ASP A 319 13.13 24.51 13.76
N ASN A 320 12.07 23.91 13.22
CA ASN A 320 11.54 24.18 11.88
C ASN A 320 10.14 23.58 11.74
N ASN A 321 9.48 23.84 10.62
CA ASN A 321 8.16 23.31 10.30
C ASN A 321 8.22 22.26 9.18
N ASN A 322 9.25 21.41 9.14
CA ASN A 322 9.35 20.34 8.16
C ASN A 322 9.01 18.97 8.74
N LEU A 323 8.35 18.13 7.95
CA LEU A 323 8.24 16.71 8.22
C LEU A 323 9.54 16.03 7.78
N ASN A 324 10.38 15.60 8.72
CA ASN A 324 11.67 15.01 8.38
C ASN A 324 11.58 13.48 8.34
N ILE A 325 11.68 12.90 7.15
CA ILE A 325 11.76 11.45 6.93
C ILE A 325 13.24 11.06 6.79
N SER A 326 13.71 10.09 7.57
CA SER A 326 15.08 9.59 7.47
C SER A 326 15.26 8.21 8.11
N TYR A 327 16.37 7.54 7.80
CA TYR A 327 16.68 6.20 8.30
C TYR A 327 17.57 6.26 9.55
N ARG A 328 17.28 5.43 10.56
CA ARG A 328 18.02 5.37 11.85
C ARG A 328 18.21 3.95 12.37
N GLU A 329 19.13 3.81 13.32
CA GLU A 329 19.45 2.59 14.04
C GLU A 329 18.18 1.98 14.66
N ARG A 330 18.03 0.66 14.51
CA ARG A 330 16.79 -0.06 14.85
C ARG A 330 16.58 -0.20 16.36
N GLU A 331 17.65 0.02 17.11
CA GLU A 331 17.70 0.02 18.56
C GLU A 331 17.37 1.39 19.16
N MET A 332 17.02 2.40 18.37
CA MET A 332 16.45 3.63 18.92
C MET A 332 15.04 3.38 19.50
N GLY A 333 14.58 4.20 20.43
CA GLY A 333 13.23 4.13 20.97
C GLY A 333 12.39 5.31 20.47
N TYR A 334 11.42 5.06 19.60
CA TYR A 334 10.52 6.08 19.06
C TYR A 334 9.06 5.70 19.28
N SER A 335 8.17 6.69 19.22
CA SER A 335 6.73 6.46 19.29
C SER A 335 6.22 5.76 18.04
N ILE A 336 4.97 5.31 18.08
CA ILE A 336 4.28 4.70 16.94
C ILE A 336 2.99 5.45 16.66
N ARG A 337 2.72 5.65 15.38
CA ARG A 337 1.44 6.13 14.89
C ARG A 337 1.04 5.25 13.72
N CYS A 338 0.03 4.42 13.94
CA CYS A 338 -0.39 3.47 12.94
C CYS A 338 -1.24 4.16 11.86
N ILE A 339 -1.13 3.67 10.65
CA ILE A 339 -2.03 3.95 9.55
C ILE A 339 -2.92 2.73 9.34
N GLN A 340 -4.18 2.94 9.02
CA GLN A 340 -5.09 1.84 8.71
C GLN A 340 -4.55 1.11 7.48
N GLU A 341 -4.69 -0.21 7.47
CA GLU A 341 -4.43 -1.00 6.28
C GLU A 341 -5.47 -0.67 5.22
N THR A 342 -5.21 0.38 4.44
CA THR A 342 -5.68 0.46 3.08
C THR A 342 -4.76 -0.46 2.30
N SER A 343 -5.30 -1.55 1.77
CA SER A 343 -4.68 -2.26 0.64
C SER A 343 -4.53 -1.24 -0.48
N LEU A 344 -3.39 -0.56 -0.49
CA LEU A 344 -2.97 0.37 -1.51
C LEU A 344 -3.07 -0.42 -2.81
N GLY A 345 -4.03 -0.07 -3.65
CA GLY A 345 -4.23 -0.72 -4.94
C GLY A 345 -2.88 -0.85 -5.65
N ALA A 346 -2.59 -2.07 -6.10
CA ALA A 346 -1.37 -2.52 -6.76
C ALA A 346 -0.23 -1.50 -6.78
N ILE A 347 0.80 -1.76 -5.98
CA ILE A 347 2.07 -1.05 -6.10
C ILE A 347 2.56 -1.27 -7.54
N ALA A 348 2.82 -0.21 -8.31
CA ALA A 348 3.45 -0.39 -9.62
C ALA A 348 4.79 -1.11 -9.45
N PRO A 349 5.19 -2.02 -10.35
CA PRO A 349 6.46 -2.70 -10.22
C PRO A 349 7.60 -1.69 -10.18
N GLU A 350 8.46 -1.82 -9.16
CA GLU A 350 9.59 -0.94 -8.96
C GLU A 350 10.78 -1.51 -9.74
N ILE A 351 11.37 -0.69 -10.62
CA ILE A 351 12.54 -1.09 -11.42
C ILE A 351 13.69 -0.13 -11.16
N ILE A 352 14.91 -0.67 -11.08
CA ILE A 352 16.15 0.09 -11.15
C ILE A 352 16.72 -0.08 -12.54
N THR A 353 16.92 1.02 -13.27
CA THR A 353 17.62 0.99 -14.57
C THR A 353 19.13 0.92 -14.38
N VAL A 354 19.79 0.06 -15.15
CA VAL A 354 21.24 -0.03 -15.20
C VAL A 354 21.76 0.99 -16.21
N GLU A 355 22.58 1.93 -15.74
CA GLU A 355 23.24 2.92 -16.59
C GLU A 355 23.94 2.27 -17.80
N PRO A 356 23.78 2.81 -19.02
CA PRO A 356 24.42 2.25 -20.20
C PRO A 356 25.95 2.16 -20.09
N PHE A 357 26.52 1.02 -20.47
CA PHE A 357 27.97 0.80 -20.57
C PHE A 357 28.34 0.12 -21.91
N ASP A 358 29.64 -0.06 -22.16
CA ASP A 358 30.17 -0.57 -23.44
C ASP A 358 29.63 0.20 -24.67
N ILE A 359 29.61 1.53 -24.55
CA ILE A 359 29.07 2.42 -25.57
C ILE A 359 30.04 2.49 -26.76
N THR A 360 29.55 2.10 -27.93
CA THR A 360 30.21 2.27 -29.23
C THR A 360 29.41 3.23 -30.10
N GLN A 361 29.89 3.50 -31.31
CA GLN A 361 29.13 4.29 -32.29
C GLN A 361 27.80 3.62 -32.70
N MET A 362 27.63 2.31 -32.51
CA MET A 362 26.47 1.55 -32.99
C MET A 362 25.74 0.75 -31.90
N SER A 363 26.23 0.74 -30.67
CA SER A 363 25.69 -0.12 -29.61
C SER A 363 25.96 0.44 -28.23
N PHE A 364 25.17 -0.01 -27.27
CA PHE A 364 25.42 0.10 -25.85
C PHE A 364 24.80 -1.12 -25.17
N VAL A 365 25.25 -1.43 -23.95
CA VAL A 365 24.66 -2.45 -23.08
C VAL A 365 23.98 -1.75 -21.92
N THR A 366 22.76 -2.15 -21.59
CA THR A 366 21.98 -1.63 -20.46
C THR A 366 21.00 -2.72 -20.01
N GLY A 367 20.27 -2.46 -18.93
CA GLY A 367 19.33 -3.39 -18.33
C GLY A 367 18.44 -2.70 -17.31
N GLY A 368 17.69 -3.51 -16.60
CA GLY A 368 17.00 -3.11 -15.39
C GLY A 368 16.81 -4.30 -14.46
N GLU A 369 16.80 -4.05 -13.16
CA GLU A 369 16.42 -5.02 -12.14
C GLU A 369 15.04 -4.64 -11.61
N ILE A 370 14.15 -5.61 -11.55
CA ILE A 370 12.83 -5.43 -10.94
C ILE A 370 13.03 -5.71 -9.45
N VAL A 371 12.79 -4.69 -8.64
CA VAL A 371 13.01 -4.67 -7.19
C VAL A 371 11.73 -5.07 -6.45
N ASN A 372 10.58 -4.82 -7.07
CA ASN A 372 9.27 -5.24 -6.59
C ASN A 372 8.38 -5.53 -7.80
N ASP A 373 7.72 -6.70 -7.82
CA ASP A 373 6.84 -7.10 -8.92
C ASP A 373 5.44 -6.46 -8.83
N GLY A 374 5.12 -5.77 -7.73
CA GLY A 374 3.94 -4.91 -7.68
C GLY A 374 2.61 -5.64 -7.47
N SER A 375 2.58 -6.59 -6.54
CA SER A 375 1.43 -7.48 -6.28
C SER A 375 0.99 -8.36 -7.48
N CYS A 376 1.64 -8.28 -8.64
CA CYS A 376 1.35 -9.08 -9.83
C CYS A 376 2.64 -9.69 -10.40
N SER A 377 2.55 -10.78 -11.17
CA SER A 377 3.74 -11.33 -11.86
C SER A 377 4.08 -10.48 -13.08
N ILE A 378 5.37 -10.22 -13.31
CA ILE A 378 5.84 -9.45 -14.47
C ILE A 378 5.61 -10.25 -15.76
N VAL A 379 4.70 -9.77 -16.60
CA VAL A 379 4.30 -10.43 -17.85
C VAL A 379 5.23 -10.09 -19.02
N GLU A 380 5.81 -8.89 -19.04
CA GLU A 380 6.80 -8.46 -20.04
C GLU A 380 7.79 -7.47 -19.42
N LYS A 381 9.05 -7.52 -19.86
CA LYS A 381 10.07 -6.54 -19.50
C LYS A 381 10.96 -6.22 -20.69
N GLY A 382 11.31 -4.96 -20.83
CA GLY A 382 12.12 -4.47 -21.95
C GLY A 382 12.84 -3.18 -21.61
N ILE A 383 13.59 -2.68 -22.58
CA ILE A 383 14.33 -1.43 -22.46
C ILE A 383 13.76 -0.46 -23.49
N VAL A 384 13.26 0.67 -23.00
CA VAL A 384 12.78 1.78 -23.84
C VAL A 384 13.94 2.76 -24.03
N TYR A 385 14.31 3.04 -25.28
CA TYR A 385 15.39 3.98 -25.62
C TYR A 385 15.02 4.82 -26.85
N GLY A 386 15.59 6.02 -26.95
CA GLY A 386 15.41 6.89 -28.11
C GLY A 386 16.17 8.21 -27.98
N ASN A 387 15.96 9.09 -28.95
CA ASN A 387 16.80 10.29 -29.14
C ASN A 387 16.26 11.56 -28.45
N PHE A 388 15.23 11.45 -27.62
CA PHE A 388 14.56 12.58 -26.94
C PHE A 388 14.14 12.17 -25.52
N THR A 389 13.96 13.15 -24.63
CA THR A 389 13.48 12.91 -23.25
C THR A 389 11.97 12.65 -23.21
N GLY A 390 11.51 11.80 -22.29
CA GLY A 390 10.08 11.55 -22.05
C GLY A 390 9.44 10.49 -22.94
N ILE A 391 10.18 9.43 -23.28
CA ILE A 391 9.63 8.30 -24.04
C ILE A 391 8.78 7.45 -23.10
N ASN A 392 7.48 7.40 -23.36
CA ASN A 392 6.53 6.49 -22.71
C ASN A 392 6.11 5.41 -23.72
N LEU A 393 5.89 4.18 -23.23
CA LEU A 393 5.24 3.11 -23.99
C LEU A 393 3.74 3.35 -24.11
#